data_AF-A0A536GM61-F1
#
_entry.id   AF-A0A536GM61-F1
#
_cell.length_a   1.000
_cell.length_b   1.000
_cell.length_c   1.000
_cell.angle_alpha   90.00
_cell.angle_beta   90.00
_cell.angle_gamma   90.00
#
_symmetry.space_group_name_H-M   'P 1'
#
loop_
_entity.id
_entity.type
_entity.pdbx_description
1 polymer ?
#
loop_
_entity_poly.entity_id
_entity_poly.type
_entity_poly.pdbx_seq_one_letter_code
_entity_poly.pdbx_strand_id
1 'polypeptide(L)'
;MEDWLPTLRTLIAAGLALLLIMLRLEAARFSAAEYDDTFEGQAPSLRRRVAWYAIGLVLVAAIFVVHPSPQSDFALGAGDRPKTIFYGFLYAAIGTATALGIALYRYRRLRFPDVWSYPGALLNAVVTAIIDEVAFRGAVLGILLLTGLNPTAANVIQALLYALATRLGAPGRNRWLLVMAVLIGLAGGWVTAVTGGIAAAFLGHAVTRFAVFVSTGHAGQFLPRGREVEEIEAKRRPPQGWRVIGPREPASRDR
;
A
#
# COMPACT_ATOMS: atom_id res chain seq x y z
N MET A 1 24.53 13.14 -34.27
CA MET A 1 24.12 14.24 -33.38
C MET A 1 22.94 13.85 -32.46
N GLU A 2 22.51 12.58 -32.44
CA GLU A 2 21.32 12.11 -31.70
C GLU A 2 21.62 11.11 -30.57
N ASP A 3 22.88 10.70 -30.39
CA ASP A 3 23.26 9.63 -29.44
C ASP A 3 23.02 9.99 -27.96
N TRP A 4 22.86 11.27 -27.64
CA TRP A 4 22.58 11.74 -26.27
C TRP A 4 21.09 11.78 -25.93
N LEU A 5 20.20 11.72 -26.91
CA LEU A 5 18.75 11.82 -26.70
C LEU A 5 18.18 10.65 -25.87
N PRO A 6 18.56 9.37 -26.11
CA PRO A 6 18.13 8.25 -25.26
C PRO A 6 18.59 8.41 -23.82
N THR A 7 19.83 8.86 -23.61
CA THR A 7 20.39 9.12 -22.27
C THR A 7 19.61 10.21 -21.55
N LEU A 8 19.35 11.35 -22.21
CA LEU A 8 18.56 12.42 -21.61
C LEU A 8 17.15 11.94 -21.24
N ARG A 9 16.48 11.21 -22.13
CA ARG A 9 15.14 10.66 -21.89
C ARG A 9 15.13 9.69 -20.70
N THR A 10 16.17 8.87 -20.56
CA THR A 10 16.35 7.96 -19.41
C THR A 10 16.52 8.74 -18.11
N LEU A 11 17.34 9.80 -18.11
CA LEU A 11 17.53 10.67 -16.95
C LEU A 11 16.25 11.42 -16.55
N ILE A 12 15.48 11.91 -17.53
CA ILE A 12 14.17 12.54 -17.27
C ILE A 12 13.22 11.52 -16.64
N ALA A 13 13.13 10.32 -17.19
CA ALA A 13 12.29 9.26 -16.65
C ALA A 13 12.70 8.84 -15.22
N ALA A 14 14.00 8.78 -14.93
CA ALA A 14 14.51 8.58 -13.57
C ALA A 14 14.12 9.73 -12.63
N GLY A 15 14.19 10.98 -13.09
CA GLY A 15 13.71 12.14 -12.34
C GLY A 15 12.21 12.06 -12.03
N LEU A 16 11.38 11.66 -13.01
CA LEU A 16 9.95 11.44 -12.81
C LEU A 16 9.68 10.30 -11.82
N ALA A 17 10.48 9.23 -11.84
CA ALA A 17 10.37 8.15 -10.85
C ALA A 17 10.72 8.62 -9.43
N LEU A 18 11.75 9.46 -9.27
CA LEU A 18 12.06 10.08 -7.98
C LEU A 18 10.91 10.97 -7.49
N LEU A 19 10.24 11.70 -8.40
CA LEU A 19 9.03 12.47 -8.06
C LEU A 19 7.88 11.56 -7.61
N LEU A 20 7.70 10.38 -8.20
CA LEU A 20 6.72 9.40 -7.72
C LEU A 20 7.04 8.92 -6.30
N ILE A 21 8.31 8.68 -5.99
CA ILE A 21 8.74 8.29 -4.64
C ILE A 21 8.49 9.43 -3.65
N MET A 22 8.78 10.68 -4.03
CA MET A 22 8.45 11.85 -3.22
C MET A 22 6.95 12.00 -3.01
N LEU A 23 6.15 11.79 -4.06
CA LEU A 23 4.69 11.80 -3.98
C LEU A 23 4.19 10.72 -3.00
N ARG A 24 4.84 9.56 -2.95
CA ARG A 24 4.52 8.50 -1.98
C ARG A 24 4.87 8.89 -0.54
N LEU A 25 6.04 9.48 -0.31
CA LEU A 25 6.43 10.02 1.01
C LEU A 25 5.43 11.05 1.53
N GLU A 26 4.91 11.90 0.62
CA GLU A 26 3.96 12.97 0.94
C GLU A 26 2.50 12.51 0.92
N ALA A 27 2.21 11.22 0.68
CA ALA A 27 0.85 10.70 0.57
C ALA A 27 -0.03 11.06 1.79
N ALA A 28 0.57 11.19 2.98
CA ALA A 28 -0.13 11.59 4.21
C ALA A 28 -0.75 12.99 4.09
N ARG A 29 -0.03 13.96 3.52
CA ARG A 29 -0.53 15.33 3.32
C ARG A 29 -1.72 15.37 2.36
N PHE A 30 -1.80 14.39 1.46
CA PHE A 30 -2.88 14.26 0.50
C PHE A 30 -4.07 13.43 0.99
N SER A 31 -4.08 12.97 2.25
CA SER A 31 -5.09 11.99 2.73
C SER A 31 -5.13 10.74 1.84
N ALA A 32 -3.98 10.37 1.26
CA ALA A 32 -3.78 9.22 0.38
C ALA A 32 -2.77 8.22 0.98
N ALA A 33 -2.11 8.57 2.08
CA ALA A 33 -1.35 7.59 2.85
C ALA A 33 -2.34 6.57 3.38
N GLU A 34 -2.15 5.36 2.90
CA GLU A 34 -2.69 4.07 3.32
C GLU A 34 -2.80 3.89 4.84
N TYR A 35 -2.18 4.77 5.62
CA TYR A 35 -1.93 4.54 7.01
C TYR A 35 -2.33 5.69 7.93
N ASP A 36 -2.71 6.86 7.41
CA ASP A 36 -2.97 8.07 8.20
C ASP A 36 -4.44 8.46 8.37
N ASP A 37 -5.36 7.80 7.66
CA ASP A 37 -6.79 8.12 7.72
C ASP A 37 -7.40 8.00 9.14
N THR A 38 -6.72 7.33 10.08
CA THR A 38 -7.20 7.10 11.46
C THR A 38 -6.37 7.80 12.54
N PHE A 39 -5.26 8.49 12.20
CA PHE A 39 -4.32 8.97 13.22
C PHE A 39 -4.74 10.31 13.85
N GLU A 40 -5.53 11.14 13.16
CA GLU A 40 -5.90 12.50 13.62
C GLU A 40 -7.40 12.79 13.69
N GLY A 41 -8.27 11.80 13.45
CA GLY A 41 -9.73 11.98 13.57
C GLY A 41 -10.37 12.99 12.60
N GLN A 42 -9.61 13.53 11.65
CA GLN A 42 -10.12 14.39 10.58
C GLN A 42 -10.61 13.55 9.40
N ALA A 43 -11.77 13.91 8.84
CA ALA A 43 -12.28 13.25 7.65
C ALA A 43 -11.30 13.46 6.47
N PRO A 44 -10.97 12.40 5.71
CA PRO A 44 -10.03 12.50 4.59
C PRO A 44 -10.57 13.45 3.53
N SER A 45 -9.73 14.38 3.07
CA SER A 45 -10.15 15.36 2.06
C SER A 45 -10.17 14.73 0.67
N LEU A 46 -11.37 14.53 0.11
CA LEU A 46 -11.56 13.92 -1.22
C LEU A 46 -10.75 14.64 -2.30
N ARG A 47 -10.72 15.98 -2.27
CA ARG A 47 -9.97 16.79 -3.24
C ARG A 47 -8.48 16.50 -3.24
N ARG A 48 -7.85 16.37 -2.06
CA ARG A 48 -6.40 16.09 -1.99
C ARG A 48 -6.11 14.66 -2.43
N ARG A 49 -6.98 13.71 -2.07
CA ARG A 49 -6.86 12.32 -2.51
C ARG A 49 -6.95 12.19 -4.03
N VAL A 50 -7.92 12.86 -4.66
CA VAL A 50 -8.05 12.92 -6.12
C VAL A 50 -6.84 13.59 -6.76
N ALA A 51 -6.31 14.67 -6.18
CA ALA A 51 -5.10 15.32 -6.68
C ALA A 51 -3.89 14.36 -6.64
N TRP A 52 -3.73 13.59 -5.57
CA TRP A 52 -2.67 12.58 -5.46
C TRP A 52 -2.80 11.49 -6.54
N TYR A 53 -4.02 10.98 -6.77
CA TYR A 53 -4.28 10.03 -7.85
C TYR A 53 -3.93 10.63 -9.23
N ALA A 54 -4.40 11.84 -9.51
CA ALA A 54 -4.17 12.49 -10.79
C ALA A 54 -2.67 12.73 -11.04
N ILE A 55 -1.96 13.29 -10.07
CA ILE A 55 -0.51 13.55 -10.19
C ILE A 55 0.24 12.24 -10.37
N GLY A 56 -0.06 11.22 -9.56
CA GLY A 56 0.61 9.92 -9.64
C GLY A 56 0.39 9.24 -11.00
N LEU A 57 -0.85 9.18 -11.49
CA LEU A 57 -1.16 8.58 -12.78
C LEU A 57 -0.55 9.36 -13.96
N VAL A 58 -0.51 10.69 -13.88
CA VAL A 58 0.18 11.53 -14.89
C VAL A 58 1.68 11.25 -14.91
N LEU A 59 2.32 11.15 -13.74
CA LEU A 59 3.74 10.82 -13.66
C LEU A 59 4.03 9.41 -14.19
N VAL A 60 3.19 8.43 -13.87
CA VAL A 60 3.27 7.07 -14.44
C VAL A 60 3.20 7.13 -15.97
N ALA A 61 2.19 7.80 -16.53
CA ALA A 61 2.03 7.93 -17.98
C ALA A 61 3.22 8.66 -18.62
N ALA A 62 3.74 9.70 -17.97
CA ALA A 62 4.91 10.44 -18.44
C ALA A 62 6.17 9.54 -18.51
N ILE A 63 6.40 8.67 -17.53
CA ILE A 63 7.51 7.70 -17.58
C ILE A 63 7.37 6.77 -18.79
N PHE A 64 6.16 6.25 -19.04
CA PHE A 64 5.88 5.39 -20.20
C PHE A 64 6.14 6.07 -21.54
N VAL A 65 5.85 7.36 -21.66
CA VAL A 65 6.02 8.12 -22.90
C VAL A 65 7.48 8.58 -23.08
N VAL A 66 8.12 9.04 -22.00
CA VAL A 66 9.45 9.65 -22.06
C VAL A 66 10.54 8.59 -22.14
N HIS A 67 10.47 7.52 -21.36
CA HIS A 67 11.55 6.51 -21.33
C HIS A 67 11.67 5.81 -22.70
N PRO A 68 12.88 5.55 -23.23
CA PRO A 68 13.03 4.91 -24.54
C PRO A 68 12.54 3.45 -24.57
N SER A 69 12.80 2.69 -23.50
CA SER A 69 12.46 1.26 -23.42
C SER A 69 11.86 0.88 -22.05
N PRO A 70 10.71 1.44 -21.63
CA PRO A 70 10.18 1.28 -20.27
C PRO A 70 9.87 -0.18 -19.90
N GLN A 71 9.53 -1.01 -20.89
CA GLN A 71 9.21 -2.42 -20.69
C GLN A 71 10.44 -3.28 -20.36
N SER A 72 11.58 -3.05 -21.04
CA SER A 72 12.81 -3.81 -20.79
C SER A 72 13.55 -3.31 -19.57
N ASP A 73 13.63 -2.00 -19.41
CA ASP A 73 14.57 -1.38 -18.49
C ASP A 73 13.96 -1.23 -17.09
N PHE A 74 12.65 -0.95 -17.04
CA PHE A 74 11.88 -0.76 -15.81
C PHE A 74 10.78 -1.81 -15.63
N ALA A 75 10.78 -2.92 -16.39
CA ALA A 75 9.74 -3.95 -16.30
C ALA A 75 8.30 -3.41 -16.37
N LEU A 76 8.08 -2.25 -17.02
CA LEU A 76 6.79 -1.57 -17.09
C LEU A 76 5.90 -2.23 -18.15
N GLY A 77 5.47 -3.44 -17.86
CA GLY A 77 4.64 -4.25 -18.73
C GLY A 77 4.03 -5.43 -17.99
N ALA A 78 3.29 -6.25 -18.74
CA ALA A 78 2.66 -7.44 -18.21
C ALA A 78 3.63 -8.60 -17.97
N GLY A 79 4.80 -8.59 -18.62
CA GLY A 79 5.74 -9.72 -18.60
C GLY A 79 5.19 -10.95 -19.35
N ASP A 80 5.72 -12.12 -19.00
CA ASP A 80 5.26 -13.43 -19.45
C ASP A 80 3.83 -13.70 -18.96
N ARG A 81 2.87 -13.78 -19.89
CA ARG A 81 1.44 -13.84 -19.56
C ARG A 81 1.06 -15.04 -18.67
N PRO A 82 1.42 -16.30 -19.01
CA PRO A 82 1.15 -17.45 -18.13
C PRO A 82 1.72 -17.27 -16.72
N LYS A 83 2.99 -16.86 -16.61
CA LYS A 83 3.62 -16.61 -15.31
C LYS A 83 2.90 -15.49 -14.56
N THR A 84 2.55 -14.42 -15.24
CA THR A 84 1.88 -13.27 -14.63
C THR A 84 0.52 -13.62 -14.06
N ILE A 85 -0.28 -14.40 -14.79
CA ILE A 85 -1.57 -14.90 -14.29
C ILE A 85 -1.33 -15.78 -13.06
N PHE A 86 -0.47 -16.79 -13.18
CA PHE A 86 -0.21 -17.73 -12.10
C PHE A 86 0.34 -17.05 -10.84
N TYR A 87 1.45 -16.31 -10.96
CA TYR A 87 2.08 -15.65 -9.82
C TYR A 87 1.24 -14.48 -9.29
N GLY A 88 0.49 -13.78 -10.14
CA GLY A 88 -0.42 -12.72 -9.70
C GLY A 88 -1.53 -13.26 -8.80
N PHE A 89 -2.19 -14.35 -9.20
CA PHE A 89 -3.22 -14.99 -8.36
C PHE A 89 -2.64 -15.68 -7.13
N LEU A 90 -1.48 -16.32 -7.24
CA LEU A 90 -0.80 -16.93 -6.09
C LEU A 90 -0.43 -15.86 -5.05
N TYR A 91 0.14 -14.75 -5.50
CA TYR A 91 0.52 -13.64 -4.64
C TYR A 91 -0.71 -12.98 -4.00
N ALA A 92 -1.78 -12.76 -4.77
CA ALA A 92 -3.07 -12.29 -4.27
C ALA A 92 -3.67 -13.23 -3.21
N ALA A 93 -3.59 -14.55 -3.41
CA ALA A 93 -4.06 -15.55 -2.47
C ALA A 93 -3.26 -15.53 -1.16
N ILE A 94 -1.93 -15.47 -1.24
CA ILE A 94 -1.03 -15.37 -0.07
C ILE A 94 -1.33 -14.08 0.71
N GLY A 95 -1.47 -12.96 0.02
CA GLY A 95 -1.81 -11.68 0.62
C GLY A 95 -3.17 -11.68 1.31
N THR A 96 -4.18 -12.27 0.67
CA THR A 96 -5.52 -12.45 1.25
C THR A 96 -5.46 -13.34 2.49
N ALA A 97 -4.76 -14.48 2.42
CA ALA A 97 -4.58 -15.37 3.57
C ALA A 97 -3.87 -14.67 4.74
N THR A 98 -2.88 -13.82 4.44
CA THR A 98 -2.17 -13.00 5.43
C THR A 98 -3.12 -12.00 6.08
N ALA A 99 -3.94 -11.30 5.30
CA ALA A 99 -4.93 -10.36 5.81
C ALA A 99 -5.97 -11.03 6.72
N LEU A 100 -6.52 -12.16 6.28
CA LEU A 100 -7.44 -12.98 7.08
C LEU A 100 -6.78 -13.51 8.35
N GLY A 101 -5.55 -14.00 8.26
CA GLY A 101 -4.77 -14.48 9.39
C GLY A 101 -4.55 -13.39 10.44
N ILE A 102 -4.20 -12.17 10.01
CA ILE A 102 -4.09 -11.00 10.89
C ILE A 102 -5.44 -10.69 11.55
N ALA A 103 -6.53 -10.66 10.79
CA ALA A 103 -7.85 -10.36 11.33
C ALA A 103 -8.28 -11.40 12.37
N LEU A 104 -8.11 -12.69 12.08
CA LEU A 104 -8.44 -13.79 12.99
C LEU A 104 -7.53 -13.82 14.22
N TYR A 105 -6.23 -13.61 14.06
CA TYR A 105 -5.28 -13.58 15.18
C TYR A 105 -5.53 -12.38 16.09
N ARG A 106 -5.78 -11.21 15.51
CA ARG A 106 -5.89 -9.94 16.24
C ARG A 106 -7.28 -9.70 16.82
N TYR A 107 -8.32 -9.89 16.02
CA TYR A 107 -9.69 -9.54 16.37
C TYR A 107 -10.56 -10.75 16.71
N ARG A 108 -10.08 -11.98 16.47
CA ARG A 108 -10.85 -13.23 16.61
C ARG A 108 -12.12 -13.29 15.73
N ARG A 109 -12.25 -12.36 14.78
CA ARG A 109 -13.36 -12.24 13.83
C ARG A 109 -12.93 -11.38 12.64
N LEU A 110 -13.67 -11.46 11.55
CA LEU A 110 -13.59 -10.47 10.48
C LEU A 110 -14.36 -9.21 10.89
N ARG A 111 -13.78 -8.04 10.61
CA ARG A 111 -14.40 -6.73 10.86
C ARG A 111 -14.76 -6.11 9.52
N PHE A 112 -15.92 -6.48 8.98
CA PHE A 112 -16.36 -5.93 7.71
C PHE A 112 -16.66 -4.43 7.86
N PRO A 113 -16.15 -3.59 6.95
CA PRO A 113 -16.47 -2.17 6.93
C PRO A 113 -17.87 -1.93 6.36
N ASP A 114 -18.36 -0.69 6.46
CA ASP A 114 -19.62 -0.27 5.86
C ASP A 114 -19.61 -0.45 4.34
N VAL A 115 -20.72 -0.92 3.75
CA VAL A 115 -20.79 -1.31 2.34
C VAL A 115 -20.47 -0.12 1.41
N TRP A 116 -20.84 1.10 1.79
CA TRP A 116 -20.60 2.30 0.98
C TRP A 116 -19.12 2.69 0.90
N SER A 117 -18.28 2.16 1.77
CA SER A 117 -16.84 2.42 1.76
C SER A 117 -16.07 1.54 0.76
N TYR A 118 -16.69 0.49 0.21
CA TYR A 118 -16.03 -0.48 -0.68
C TYR A 118 -15.55 0.14 -2.00
N PRO A 119 -16.36 0.92 -2.75
CA PRO A 119 -15.90 1.49 -4.02
C PRO A 119 -14.70 2.41 -3.85
N GLY A 120 -14.72 3.25 -2.81
CA GLY A 120 -13.61 4.16 -2.48
C GLY A 120 -12.35 3.42 -2.06
N ALA A 121 -12.49 2.35 -1.26
CA ALA A 121 -11.37 1.52 -0.84
C ALA A 121 -10.75 0.73 -2.00
N LEU A 122 -11.59 0.19 -2.90
CA LEU A 122 -11.13 -0.52 -4.09
C LEU A 122 -10.37 0.42 -5.02
N LEU A 123 -10.92 1.60 -5.33
CA LEU A 123 -10.25 2.60 -6.15
C LEU A 123 -8.90 3.01 -5.52
N ASN A 124 -8.88 3.26 -4.22
CA ASN A 124 -7.65 3.60 -3.49
C ASN A 124 -6.60 2.48 -3.57
N ALA A 125 -7.02 1.22 -3.37
CA ALA A 125 -6.13 0.07 -3.43
C ALA A 125 -5.52 -0.09 -4.83
N VAL A 126 -6.34 0.02 -5.88
CA VAL A 126 -5.91 -0.09 -7.27
C VAL A 126 -4.96 1.04 -7.65
N VAL A 127 -5.35 2.30 -7.44
CA VAL A 127 -4.53 3.45 -7.87
C VAL A 127 -3.22 3.50 -7.09
N THR A 128 -3.25 3.22 -5.79
CA THR A 128 -2.02 3.18 -5.00
C THR A 128 -1.11 2.04 -5.44
N ALA A 129 -1.67 0.85 -5.71
CA ALA A 129 -0.87 -0.27 -6.22
C ALA A 129 -0.24 0.07 -7.58
N ILE A 130 -0.95 0.72 -8.51
CA ILE A 130 -0.35 1.15 -9.79
C ILE A 130 0.84 2.06 -9.54
N ILE A 131 0.66 3.12 -8.74
CA ILE A 131 1.70 4.12 -8.46
C ILE A 131 2.90 3.46 -7.77
N ASP A 132 2.66 2.65 -6.75
CA ASP A 132 3.71 1.99 -5.97
C ASP A 132 4.47 0.94 -6.81
N GLU A 133 3.78 0.14 -7.61
CA GLU A 133 4.45 -0.86 -8.44
C GLU A 133 5.29 -0.23 -9.54
N VAL A 134 4.80 0.83 -10.19
CA VAL A 134 5.60 1.58 -11.17
C VAL A 134 6.81 2.23 -10.52
N ALA A 135 6.65 2.84 -9.35
CA ALA A 135 7.74 3.52 -8.65
C ALA A 135 8.80 2.53 -8.14
N PHE A 136 8.41 1.51 -7.39
CA PHE A 136 9.35 0.65 -6.66
C PHE A 136 9.74 -0.62 -7.42
N ARG A 137 8.77 -1.33 -8.01
CA ARG A 137 9.02 -2.60 -8.70
C ARG A 137 9.37 -2.38 -10.16
N GLY A 138 8.98 -1.25 -10.71
CA GLY A 138 9.38 -0.80 -12.01
C GLY A 138 10.67 0.01 -11.97
N ALA A 139 10.57 1.29 -11.66
CA ALA A 139 11.67 2.24 -11.81
C ALA A 139 12.84 1.99 -10.82
N VAL A 140 12.59 1.90 -9.52
CA VAL A 140 13.68 1.69 -8.53
C VAL A 140 14.37 0.35 -8.78
N LEU A 141 13.61 -0.75 -8.86
CA LEU A 141 14.17 -2.07 -9.13
C LEU A 141 14.91 -2.09 -10.48
N GLY A 142 14.32 -1.55 -11.55
CA GLY A 142 14.92 -1.47 -12.87
C GLY A 142 16.24 -0.68 -12.87
N ILE A 143 16.26 0.51 -12.29
CA ILE A 143 17.49 1.32 -12.16
C ILE A 143 18.57 0.56 -11.39
N LEU A 144 18.22 -0.10 -10.28
CA LEU A 144 19.18 -0.89 -9.50
C LEU A 144 19.76 -2.05 -10.35
N LEU A 145 18.93 -2.74 -11.12
CA LEU A 145 19.39 -3.81 -12.01
C LEU A 145 20.28 -3.28 -13.15
N LEU A 146 19.94 -2.12 -13.72
CA LEU A 146 20.74 -1.48 -14.79
C LEU A 146 22.13 -1.05 -14.32
N THR A 147 22.33 -0.80 -13.02
CA THR A 147 23.67 -0.54 -12.47
C THR A 147 24.53 -1.80 -12.33
N GLY A 148 23.99 -2.98 -12.69
CA GLY A 148 24.66 -4.27 -12.56
C GLY A 148 24.57 -4.88 -11.16
N LEU A 149 23.72 -4.33 -10.29
CA LEU A 149 23.50 -4.89 -8.97
C LEU A 149 22.86 -6.29 -9.08
N ASN A 150 23.29 -7.22 -8.22
CA ASN A 150 22.68 -8.55 -8.17
C ASN A 150 21.16 -8.45 -7.88
N PRO A 151 20.30 -9.26 -8.54
CA PRO A 151 18.85 -9.17 -8.39
C PRO A 151 18.32 -9.29 -6.96
N THR A 152 18.95 -10.12 -6.12
CA THR A 152 18.55 -10.27 -4.72
C THR A 152 18.82 -9.00 -3.93
N ALA A 153 19.99 -8.40 -4.11
CA ALA A 153 20.34 -7.13 -3.45
C ALA A 153 19.44 -5.98 -3.93
N ALA A 154 19.17 -5.89 -5.23
CA ALA A 154 18.26 -4.91 -5.80
C ALA A 154 16.84 -5.04 -5.21
N ASN A 155 16.35 -6.27 -5.09
CA ASN A 155 15.04 -6.55 -4.49
C ASN A 155 14.99 -6.16 -3.00
N VAL A 156 16.05 -6.44 -2.24
CA VAL A 156 16.12 -6.03 -0.82
C VAL A 156 16.12 -4.51 -0.70
N ILE A 157 16.95 -3.82 -1.48
CA ILE A 157 17.05 -2.36 -1.44
C ILE A 157 15.71 -1.71 -1.81
N GLN A 158 15.04 -2.15 -2.89
CA GLN A 158 13.73 -1.57 -3.23
C GLN A 158 12.71 -1.79 -2.11
N ALA A 159 12.71 -2.98 -1.47
CA ALA A 159 11.72 -3.30 -0.44
C ALA A 159 11.93 -2.41 0.80
N LEU A 160 13.18 -2.13 1.15
CA LEU A 160 13.53 -1.18 2.21
C LEU A 160 13.15 0.26 1.83
N LEU A 161 13.45 0.69 0.60
CA LEU A 161 13.05 2.02 0.10
C LEU A 161 11.53 2.19 0.12
N TYR A 162 10.77 1.16 -0.26
CA TYR A 162 9.31 1.15 -0.16
C TYR A 162 8.83 1.27 1.30
N ALA A 163 9.40 0.48 2.21
CA ALA A 163 9.05 0.53 3.64
C ALA A 163 9.36 1.91 4.27
N LEU A 164 10.46 2.54 3.85
CA LEU A 164 10.81 3.90 4.25
C LEU A 164 9.86 4.95 3.65
N ALA A 165 9.55 4.83 2.35
CA ALA A 165 8.66 5.75 1.65
C ALA A 165 7.23 5.73 2.19
N THR A 166 6.79 4.58 2.69
CA THR A 166 5.48 4.41 3.34
C THR A 166 5.48 4.83 4.82
N ARG A 167 6.63 5.26 5.36
CA ARG A 167 6.82 5.73 6.75
C ARG A 167 6.32 4.74 7.81
N LEU A 168 6.31 3.45 7.49
CA LEU A 168 5.78 2.41 8.38
C LEU A 168 6.59 2.23 9.68
N GLY A 169 7.85 2.68 9.69
CA GLY A 169 8.71 2.68 10.87
C GLY A 169 8.55 3.89 11.80
N ALA A 170 7.70 4.87 11.48
CA ALA A 170 7.54 6.07 12.30
C ALA A 170 6.95 5.76 13.71
N PRO A 171 7.25 6.57 14.74
CA PRO A 171 6.67 6.40 16.08
C PRO A 171 5.14 6.34 16.05
N GLY A 172 4.56 5.39 16.78
CA GLY A 172 3.11 5.19 16.85
C GLY A 172 2.52 4.28 15.77
N ARG A 173 3.31 3.86 14.78
CA ARG A 173 2.91 2.87 13.76
C ARG A 173 3.00 1.44 14.27
N ASN A 174 2.19 0.56 13.67
CA ASN A 174 2.21 -0.85 14.01
C ASN A 174 3.40 -1.57 13.38
N ARG A 175 4.31 -2.10 14.21
CA ARG A 175 5.52 -2.82 13.76
C ARG A 175 5.19 -4.04 12.87
N TRP A 176 4.03 -4.67 13.07
CA TRP A 176 3.60 -5.78 12.21
C TRP A 176 3.37 -5.35 10.76
N LEU A 177 2.89 -4.13 10.54
CA LEU A 177 2.70 -3.61 9.19
C LEU A 177 4.03 -3.33 8.50
N LEU A 178 5.05 -2.89 9.24
CA LEU A 178 6.40 -2.75 8.71
C LEU A 178 6.96 -4.11 8.25
N VAL A 179 6.89 -5.13 9.10
CA VAL A 179 7.35 -6.49 8.76
C VAL A 179 6.58 -7.02 7.55
N MET A 180 5.26 -6.88 7.55
CA MET A 180 4.41 -7.32 6.44
C MET A 180 4.77 -6.60 5.14
N ALA A 181 4.93 -5.27 5.16
CA ALA A 181 5.28 -4.48 3.98
C ALA A 181 6.66 -4.84 3.41
N VAL A 182 7.64 -5.14 4.28
CA VAL A 182 8.96 -5.63 3.83
C VAL A 182 8.82 -7.00 3.18
N LEU A 183 8.15 -7.96 3.82
CA LEU A 183 8.02 -9.33 3.29
C LEU A 183 7.22 -9.36 1.97
N ILE A 184 6.08 -8.66 1.93
CA ILE A 184 5.27 -8.48 0.73
C ILE A 184 6.08 -7.74 -0.33
N GLY A 185 6.83 -6.70 0.05
CA GLY A 185 7.67 -5.96 -0.89
C GLY A 185 8.77 -6.81 -1.53
N LEU A 186 9.41 -7.69 -0.76
CA LEU A 186 10.37 -8.68 -1.25
C LEU A 186 9.70 -9.69 -2.19
N ALA A 187 8.54 -10.21 -1.81
CA ALA A 187 7.77 -11.13 -2.65
C ALA A 187 7.36 -10.47 -3.97
N GLY A 188 6.87 -9.23 -3.93
CA GLY A 188 6.48 -8.45 -5.10
C GLY A 188 7.65 -8.23 -6.06
N GLY A 189 8.83 -7.82 -5.58
CA GLY A 189 9.99 -7.64 -6.46
C GLY A 189 10.54 -8.96 -7.02
N TRP A 190 10.46 -10.06 -6.25
CA TRP A 190 10.77 -11.39 -6.77
C TRP A 190 9.78 -11.81 -7.87
N VAL A 191 8.47 -11.62 -7.65
CA VAL A 191 7.42 -11.88 -8.65
C VAL A 191 7.70 -11.09 -9.92
N THR A 192 7.96 -9.78 -9.83
CA THR A 192 8.29 -8.92 -10.99
C THR A 192 9.50 -9.43 -11.75
N ALA A 193 10.55 -9.87 -11.06
CA ALA A 193 11.74 -10.41 -11.70
C ALA A 193 11.47 -11.72 -12.45
N VAL A 194 10.66 -12.62 -11.88
CA VAL A 194 10.33 -13.92 -12.49
C VAL A 194 9.36 -13.79 -13.68
N THR A 195 8.42 -12.85 -13.60
CA THR A 195 7.46 -12.57 -14.68
C THR A 195 8.04 -11.67 -15.76
N GLY A 196 9.05 -10.85 -15.43
CA GLY A 196 9.57 -9.82 -16.33
C GLY A 196 8.63 -8.63 -16.48
N GLY A 197 7.74 -8.40 -15.50
CA GLY A 197 6.76 -7.32 -15.56
C GLY A 197 6.01 -7.10 -14.26
N ILE A 198 5.65 -5.84 -13.98
CA ILE A 198 4.99 -5.44 -12.72
C ILE A 198 3.56 -5.95 -12.55
N ALA A 199 2.89 -6.44 -13.60
CA ALA A 199 1.45 -6.75 -13.55
C ALA A 199 1.06 -7.78 -12.48
N ALA A 200 1.89 -8.81 -12.26
CA ALA A 200 1.63 -9.82 -11.23
C ALA A 200 1.79 -9.23 -9.81
N ALA A 201 2.84 -8.43 -9.60
CA ALA A 201 3.05 -7.73 -8.34
C ALA A 201 1.94 -6.71 -8.07
N PHE A 202 1.47 -5.99 -9.10
CA PHE A 202 0.32 -5.09 -9.04
C PHE A 202 -0.96 -5.80 -8.61
N LEU A 203 -1.30 -6.92 -9.25
CA LEU A 203 -2.50 -7.68 -8.88
C LEU A 203 -2.45 -8.13 -7.42
N GLY A 204 -1.32 -8.73 -7.01
CA GLY A 204 -1.16 -9.19 -5.64
C GLY A 204 -1.18 -8.04 -4.63
N HIS A 205 -0.52 -6.92 -4.91
CA HIS A 205 -0.53 -5.73 -4.06
C HIS A 205 -1.95 -5.14 -3.90
N ALA A 206 -2.65 -4.90 -5.01
CA ALA A 206 -4.01 -4.35 -4.99
C ALA A 206 -4.98 -5.26 -4.21
N VAL A 207 -4.95 -6.57 -4.47
CA VAL A 207 -5.81 -7.54 -3.78
C VAL A 207 -5.45 -7.61 -2.29
N THR A 208 -4.17 -7.66 -1.93
CA THR A 208 -3.74 -7.72 -0.53
C THR A 208 -4.25 -6.51 0.25
N ARG A 209 -4.09 -5.31 -0.31
CA ARG A 209 -4.59 -4.08 0.30
C ARG A 209 -6.10 -4.12 0.51
N PHE A 210 -6.84 -4.52 -0.52
CA PHE A 210 -8.28 -4.60 -0.43
C PHE A 210 -8.73 -5.68 0.58
N ALA A 211 -8.03 -6.81 0.62
CA ALA A 211 -8.29 -7.88 1.59
C ALA A 211 -8.03 -7.41 3.04
N VAL A 212 -6.96 -6.65 3.29
CA VAL A 212 -6.71 -6.03 4.61
C VAL A 212 -7.87 -5.13 4.99
N PHE A 213 -8.35 -4.29 4.07
CA PHE A 213 -9.51 -3.44 4.32
C PHE A 213 -10.78 -4.23 4.65
N VAL A 214 -11.14 -5.21 3.82
CA VAL A 214 -12.34 -6.03 4.01
C VAL A 214 -12.29 -6.84 5.31
N SER A 215 -11.12 -7.38 5.66
CA SER A 215 -10.98 -8.28 6.81
C SER A 215 -10.81 -7.56 8.15
N THR A 216 -10.21 -6.36 8.14
CA THR A 216 -9.89 -5.61 9.38
C THR A 216 -10.77 -4.38 9.58
N GLY A 217 -11.50 -3.95 8.56
CA GLY A 217 -12.36 -2.75 8.60
C GLY A 217 -11.59 -1.44 8.53
N HIS A 218 -10.27 -1.50 8.34
CA HIS A 218 -9.39 -0.35 8.31
C HIS A 218 -8.86 -0.11 6.91
N ALA A 219 -8.89 1.14 6.45
CA ALA A 219 -8.26 1.55 5.19
C ALA A 219 -6.72 1.60 5.31
N GLY A 220 -6.11 0.48 5.68
CA GLY A 220 -4.68 0.17 5.65
C GLY A 220 -3.98 0.02 7.02
N GLN A 221 -4.09 0.97 7.97
CA GLN A 221 -3.64 0.69 9.37
C GLN A 221 -4.78 0.31 10.28
N PHE A 222 -4.69 -0.91 10.80
CA PHE A 222 -5.25 -1.19 12.10
C PHE A 222 -4.39 -0.58 13.21
N LEU A 223 -5.04 0.00 14.23
CA LEU A 223 -4.39 0.71 15.32
C LEU A 223 -3.43 -0.21 16.12
N PRO A 224 -2.50 0.30 16.93
CA PRO A 224 -1.80 -0.55 17.91
C PRO A 224 -2.78 -1.22 18.89
N ARG A 225 -2.39 -2.35 19.51
CA ARG A 225 -3.23 -2.97 20.57
C ARG A 225 -3.48 -1.98 21.71
N GLY A 226 -4.71 -1.99 22.21
CA GLY A 226 -5.21 -1.11 23.27
C GLY A 226 -5.61 0.29 22.81
N ARG A 227 -5.63 0.57 21.50
CA ARG A 227 -5.99 1.88 20.93
C ARG A 227 -7.27 1.88 20.09
N GLU A 228 -7.82 0.71 19.79
CA GLU A 228 -9.10 0.61 19.11
C GLU A 228 -10.21 1.18 20.01
N VAL A 229 -11.21 1.83 19.42
CA VAL A 229 -12.33 2.44 20.19
C VAL A 229 -12.99 1.38 21.06
N GLU A 230 -13.21 0.19 20.52
CA GLU A 230 -13.82 -0.92 21.27
C GLU A 230 -12.91 -1.45 22.39
N GLU A 231 -11.59 -1.44 22.22
CA GLU A 231 -10.65 -1.85 23.27
C GLU A 231 -10.55 -0.79 24.38
N ILE A 232 -10.61 0.49 24.02
CA ILE A 232 -10.68 1.62 24.96
C ILE A 232 -12.00 1.57 25.73
N GLU A 233 -13.12 1.37 25.04
CA GLU A 233 -14.43 1.22 25.66
C GLU A 233 -14.49 -0.03 26.54
N ALA A 234 -13.96 -1.17 26.11
CA ALA A 234 -13.90 -2.38 26.92
C ALA A 234 -13.09 -2.18 28.21
N LYS A 235 -12.03 -1.35 28.19
CA LYS A 235 -11.28 -0.96 29.40
C LYS A 235 -12.06 0.01 30.30
N ARG A 236 -12.94 0.83 29.74
CA ARG A 236 -13.79 1.79 30.48
C ARG A 236 -15.03 1.12 31.08
N ARG A 237 -15.50 0.03 30.47
CA ARG A 237 -16.63 -0.75 30.96
C ARG A 237 -16.20 -1.66 32.11
N PRO A 238 -17.06 -1.89 33.10
CA PRO A 238 -16.81 -2.90 34.12
C PRO A 238 -16.67 -4.29 33.47
N PRO A 239 -15.92 -5.23 34.08
CA PRO A 239 -15.78 -6.57 33.55
C PRO A 239 -17.14 -7.23 33.33
N GLN A 240 -17.25 -8.08 32.32
CA GLN A 240 -18.49 -8.76 32.00
C GLN A 240 -18.98 -9.56 33.23
N GLY A 241 -20.22 -9.30 33.67
CA GLY A 241 -20.81 -9.89 34.88
C GLY A 241 -20.72 -9.01 36.14
N TRP A 242 -20.02 -7.88 36.11
CA TRP A 242 -19.95 -6.95 37.23
C TRP A 242 -21.09 -5.92 37.18
N ARG A 243 -21.77 -5.73 38.30
CA ARG A 243 -22.83 -4.72 38.45
C ARG A 243 -22.18 -3.42 38.93
N VAL A 244 -22.34 -2.33 38.18
CA VAL A 244 -21.88 -1.00 38.63
C VAL A 244 -22.74 -0.57 39.80
N ILE A 245 -22.13 -0.41 40.99
CA ILE A 245 -22.80 0.14 42.17
C ILE A 245 -22.45 1.63 42.22
N GLY A 246 -23.37 2.48 41.75
CA GLY A 246 -23.21 3.94 41.70
C GLY A 246 -24.51 4.64 41.31
N PRO A 247 -24.65 5.96 41.54
CA PRO A 247 -25.89 6.69 41.29
C PRO A 247 -26.20 6.70 39.79
N ARG A 248 -27.44 6.33 39.44
CA ARG A 248 -27.99 6.33 38.07
C ARG A 248 -27.75 7.68 37.38
N GLU A 249 -27.26 7.66 36.14
CA GLU A 249 -27.53 8.76 35.21
C GLU A 249 -29.05 8.87 34.97
N PRO A 250 -29.59 10.09 34.85
CA PRO A 250 -31.01 10.33 34.62
C PRO A 250 -31.44 9.77 33.26
N ALA A 251 -32.63 9.19 33.26
CA ALA A 251 -33.27 8.58 32.10
C ALA A 251 -33.30 9.51 30.87
N SER A 252 -33.11 8.88 29.71
CA SER A 252 -33.56 9.30 28.38
C SER A 252 -34.53 10.49 28.34
N ARG A 253 -34.14 11.57 27.66
CA ARG A 253 -35.10 12.47 27.02
C ARG A 253 -35.15 12.13 25.54
N ASP A 254 -36.10 11.27 25.19
CA ASP A 254 -36.77 11.35 23.89
C ASP A 254 -37.43 12.73 23.79
N ARG A 255 -37.11 13.46 22.72
CA ARG A 255 -38.03 14.31 21.95
C ARG A 255 -37.52 14.44 20.53
#